data_AF-A0A9Q0V947-F1
#
_entry.id   AF-A0A9Q0V947-F1
#
_cell.length_a   1.000
_cell.length_b   1.000
_cell.length_c   1.000
_cell.angle_alpha   90.00
_cell.angle_beta   90.00
_cell.angle_gamma   90.00
#
_symmetry.space_group_name_H-M   'P 1'
#
loop_
_entity.id
_entity.type
_entity.pdbx_description
1 polymer ?
#
loop_
_entity_poly.entity_id
_entity_poly.type
_entity_poly.pdbx_seq_one_letter_code
_entity_poly.pdbx_strand_id
1 'polypeptide(L)'
;MRPQDLMINKSASKILLHLLLLSLLHQITTAALTDQQLEFALLSLRSHGYTLFPNAISTSDLRFHLLNQTSNATSTFTLFSPPDSLLFSVDLSSTASHYTKSLFLHVSPSRLSMSDLRNLTAASGGTYIDSLVPNHRLLINNSLAQLNGTVDGSVLVNRVRVSVPDLFLGPDIAVHGLDGILVAGFDDKVEDTSFEAATSSPANEIWSAELNSPPAVRFPARKRNGKNRRRNGRNGGITRSNHRGRRIHDGFRRGGGRNIGGGTRGDGTHGAFSKYNNRL
;
A
#
# COMPACT_ATOMS: atom_id res chain seq x y z
N MET A 1 35.53 -48.66 -6.43
CA MET A 1 35.62 -47.18 -6.50
C MET A 1 36.42 -46.70 -5.29
N ARG A 2 37.34 -45.73 -5.45
CA ARG A 2 37.99 -45.08 -4.30
C ARG A 2 37.14 -43.89 -3.83
N PRO A 3 37.01 -43.63 -2.52
CA PRO A 3 36.50 -42.35 -2.04
C PRO A 3 37.51 -41.25 -2.37
N GLN A 4 37.03 -40.07 -2.74
CA GLN A 4 37.90 -38.89 -2.87
C GLN A 4 37.95 -38.18 -1.52
N ASP A 5 39.06 -38.34 -0.80
CA ASP A 5 39.30 -37.60 0.44
C ASP A 5 39.47 -36.10 0.13
N LEU A 6 38.51 -35.29 0.57
CA LEU A 6 38.51 -33.85 0.42
C LEU A 6 39.50 -33.22 1.41
N MET A 7 40.79 -33.27 1.09
CA MET A 7 41.86 -32.63 1.87
C MET A 7 41.78 -31.10 1.77
N ILE A 8 40.87 -30.49 2.53
CA ILE A 8 40.85 -29.03 2.75
C ILE A 8 42.14 -28.65 3.47
N ASN A 9 43.08 -28.05 2.73
CA ASN A 9 44.35 -27.63 3.32
C ASN A 9 44.12 -26.50 4.35
N LYS A 10 45.00 -26.42 5.36
CA LYS A 10 44.86 -25.48 6.50
C LYS A 10 44.80 -24.01 6.06
N SER A 11 45.37 -23.67 4.90
CA SER A 11 45.32 -22.33 4.30
C SER A 11 43.94 -22.05 3.68
N ALA A 12 43.38 -23.01 2.95
CA ALA A 12 42.03 -22.93 2.37
C ALA A 12 40.95 -22.86 3.46
N SER A 13 41.10 -23.60 4.56
CA SER A 13 40.22 -23.47 5.73
C SER A 13 40.24 -22.05 6.34
N LYS A 14 41.43 -21.43 6.46
CA LYS A 14 41.55 -20.03 6.90
C LYS A 14 40.91 -19.04 5.92
N ILE A 15 41.13 -19.22 4.61
CA ILE A 15 40.53 -18.37 3.56
C ILE A 15 39.01 -18.50 3.59
N LEU A 16 38.47 -19.72 3.67
CA LEU A 16 37.03 -19.97 3.77
C LEU A 16 36.42 -19.31 5.02
N LEU A 17 37.07 -19.45 6.18
CA LEU A 17 36.64 -18.78 7.41
C LEU A 17 36.65 -17.24 7.26
N HIS A 18 37.66 -16.69 6.60
CA HIS A 18 37.77 -15.25 6.39
C HIS A 18 36.73 -14.70 5.40
N LEU A 19 36.39 -15.47 4.36
CA LEU A 19 35.29 -15.16 3.43
C LEU A 19 33.92 -15.26 4.12
N LEU A 20 33.71 -16.29 4.95
CA LEU A 20 32.50 -16.44 5.75
C LEU A 20 32.31 -15.24 6.71
N LEU A 21 33.38 -14.85 7.42
CA LEU A 21 33.37 -13.71 8.34
C LEU A 21 33.10 -12.38 7.61
N LEU A 22 33.70 -12.17 6.44
CA LEU A 22 33.48 -10.97 5.63
C LEU A 22 32.04 -10.90 5.08
N SER A 23 31.50 -12.03 4.62
CA SER A 23 30.10 -12.17 4.20
C SER A 23 29.13 -11.85 5.33
N LEU A 24 29.35 -12.44 6.51
CA LEU A 24 28.53 -12.18 7.70
C LEU A 24 28.59 -10.72 8.14
N LEU A 25 29.78 -10.10 8.15
CA LEU A 25 29.94 -8.69 8.50
C LEU A 25 29.24 -7.76 7.50
N HIS A 26 29.26 -8.11 6.21
CA HIS A 26 28.52 -7.37 5.18
C HIS A 26 27.00 -7.46 5.42
N GLN A 27 26.45 -8.65 5.68
CA GLN A 27 25.03 -8.85 5.99
C GLN A 27 24.57 -8.10 7.25
N ILE A 28 25.38 -8.08 8.30
CA ILE A 28 25.09 -7.30 9.52
C ILE A 28 25.05 -5.81 9.22
N THR A 29 26.00 -5.32 8.41
CA THR A 29 26.10 -3.90 8.05
C THR A 29 24.90 -3.46 7.19
N THR A 30 24.50 -4.25 6.20
CA THR A 30 23.32 -3.93 5.37
C THR A 30 22.03 -3.95 6.18
N ALA A 31 21.83 -4.96 7.04
CA ALA A 31 20.64 -5.04 7.90
C ALA A 31 20.51 -3.82 8.84
N ALA A 32 21.60 -3.37 9.45
CA ALA A 32 21.61 -2.18 10.31
C ALA A 32 21.29 -0.89 9.55
N LEU A 33 21.80 -0.74 8.32
CA LEU A 33 21.50 0.41 7.46
C LEU A 33 20.03 0.41 7.01
N THR A 34 19.47 -0.74 6.63
CA THR A 34 18.05 -0.85 6.26
C THR A 34 17.12 -0.58 7.44
N ASP A 35 17.44 -1.06 8.65
CA ASP A 35 16.64 -0.77 9.86
C ASP A 35 16.64 0.73 10.20
N GLN A 36 17.81 1.39 10.16
CA GLN A 36 17.92 2.83 10.34
C GLN A 36 17.16 3.60 9.23
N GLN A 37 17.24 3.15 7.98
CA GLN A 37 16.52 3.75 6.86
C GLN A 37 15.00 3.58 7.00
N LEU A 38 14.53 2.41 7.48
CA LEU A 38 13.14 2.17 7.79
C LEU A 38 12.65 3.14 8.86
N GLU A 39 13.40 3.36 9.95
CA GLU A 39 13.03 4.37 10.95
C GLU A 39 12.91 5.77 10.35
N PHE A 40 13.83 6.19 9.48
CA PHE A 40 13.69 7.48 8.78
C PHE A 40 12.45 7.53 7.86
N ALA A 41 12.12 6.44 7.17
CA ALA A 41 10.90 6.35 6.36
C ALA A 41 9.62 6.45 7.22
N LEU A 42 9.59 5.75 8.37
CA LEU A 42 8.49 5.80 9.33
C LEU A 42 8.36 7.17 10.02
N LEU A 43 9.47 7.85 10.27
CA LEU A 43 9.49 9.23 10.77
C LEU A 43 8.97 10.23 9.73
N SER A 44 9.31 10.06 8.44
CA SER A 44 8.77 10.91 7.37
C SER A 44 7.25 10.74 7.25
N LEU A 45 6.73 9.51 7.35
CA LEU A 45 5.29 9.27 7.37
C LEU A 45 4.59 10.01 8.52
N ARG A 46 5.13 9.90 9.74
CA ARG A 46 4.60 10.58 10.93
C ARG A 46 4.62 12.10 10.79
N SER A 47 5.67 12.68 10.20
CA SER A 47 5.76 14.14 9.99
C SER A 47 4.77 14.68 8.94
N HIS A 48 4.29 13.82 8.03
CA HIS A 48 3.27 14.14 7.03
C HIS A 48 1.84 13.77 7.46
N GLY A 49 1.63 13.37 8.73
CA GLY A 49 0.30 13.07 9.28
C GLY A 49 -0.18 11.64 9.09
N TYR A 50 0.69 10.72 8.66
CA TYR A 50 0.42 9.27 8.67
C TYR A 50 0.97 8.67 9.97
N THR A 51 0.11 8.43 10.95
CA THR A 51 0.52 7.93 12.28
C THR A 51 0.21 6.46 12.49
N LEU A 52 -0.90 5.96 11.94
CA LEU A 52 -1.35 4.60 12.18
C LEU A 52 -0.58 3.58 11.35
N PHE A 53 -0.30 3.86 10.07
CA PHE A 53 0.44 2.92 9.22
C PHE A 53 1.88 2.67 9.72
N PRO A 54 2.68 3.68 10.11
CA PRO A 54 3.97 3.46 10.74
C PRO A 54 3.90 2.67 12.05
N ASN A 55 2.89 2.91 12.88
CA ASN A 55 2.72 2.19 14.13
C ASN A 55 2.33 0.73 13.88
N ALA A 56 1.43 0.47 12.93
CA ALA A 56 1.04 -0.87 12.51
C ALA A 56 2.23 -1.67 11.93
N ILE A 57 3.14 -1.02 11.19
CA ILE A 57 4.42 -1.63 10.80
C ILE A 57 5.24 -1.96 12.05
N SER A 58 5.49 -0.97 12.93
CA SER A 58 6.31 -1.16 14.14
C SER A 58 5.80 -2.26 15.10
N THR A 59 4.49 -2.55 15.14
CA THR A 59 3.88 -3.50 16.09
C THR A 59 3.41 -4.82 15.47
N SER A 60 3.69 -5.09 14.20
CA SER A 60 3.27 -6.33 13.52
C SER A 60 4.44 -7.07 12.87
N ASP A 61 4.19 -8.32 12.49
CA ASP A 61 5.14 -9.18 11.77
C ASP A 61 5.58 -8.58 10.42
N LEU A 62 4.92 -7.52 9.93
CA LEU A 62 5.35 -6.78 8.75
C LEU A 62 6.75 -6.17 8.96
N ARG A 63 7.09 -5.60 10.12
CA ARG A 63 8.46 -5.12 10.37
C ARG A 63 9.48 -6.24 10.19
N PHE A 64 9.20 -7.42 10.76
CA PHE A 64 10.09 -8.56 10.63
C PHE A 64 10.24 -8.97 9.15
N HIS A 65 9.16 -9.00 8.38
CA HIS A 65 9.24 -9.31 6.94
C HIS A 65 10.02 -8.26 6.14
N LEU A 66 9.89 -6.97 6.44
CA LEU A 66 10.66 -5.90 5.79
C LEU A 66 12.18 -5.99 6.07
N LEU A 67 12.55 -6.37 7.29
CA LEU A 67 13.95 -6.47 7.71
C LEU A 67 14.59 -7.82 7.37
N ASN A 68 13.81 -8.90 7.30
CA ASN A 68 14.28 -10.27 7.13
C ASN A 68 14.03 -10.87 5.73
N GLN A 69 14.06 -10.05 4.67
CA GLN A 69 14.03 -10.55 3.27
C GLN A 69 15.37 -11.22 2.90
N THR A 70 15.63 -12.37 3.52
CA THR A 70 16.89 -13.12 3.44
C THR A 70 16.99 -13.96 2.17
N SER A 71 17.33 -13.34 1.05
CA SER A 71 17.82 -14.05 -0.16
C SER A 71 18.69 -13.18 -1.08
N ASN A 72 19.99 -13.08 -0.75
CA ASN A 72 21.09 -12.56 -1.60
C ASN A 72 20.99 -11.14 -2.20
N ALA A 73 19.91 -10.40 -2.01
CA ALA A 73 19.75 -9.00 -2.42
C ALA A 73 19.57 -8.09 -1.20
N THR A 74 19.82 -6.78 -1.37
CA THR A 74 19.37 -5.80 -0.38
C THR A 74 17.84 -5.81 -0.32
N SER A 75 17.26 -5.67 0.87
CA SER A 75 15.81 -5.68 1.08
C SER A 75 15.19 -4.37 0.59
N THR A 76 15.03 -4.24 -0.73
CA THR A 76 14.42 -3.06 -1.36
C THR A 76 12.90 -3.19 -1.41
N PHE A 77 12.18 -2.13 -1.02
CA PHE A 77 10.72 -2.13 -1.03
C PHE A 77 10.11 -0.74 -1.19
N THR A 78 8.83 -0.73 -1.55
CA THR A 78 7.99 0.47 -1.62
C THR A 78 6.82 0.36 -0.65
N LEU A 79 6.64 1.36 0.20
CA LEU A 79 5.49 1.49 1.09
C LEU A 79 4.45 2.43 0.46
N PHE A 80 3.22 1.96 0.31
CA PHE A 80 2.09 2.76 -0.18
C PHE A 80 1.18 3.12 1.00
N SER A 81 1.42 4.23 1.69
CA SER A 81 0.75 4.56 2.95
C SER A 81 -0.72 5.01 2.76
N PRO A 82 -1.71 4.29 3.34
CA PRO A 82 -3.11 4.75 3.36
C PRO A 82 -3.32 5.90 4.35
N PRO A 83 -4.35 6.74 4.17
CA PRO A 83 -4.80 7.69 5.20
C PRO A 83 -5.22 6.98 6.49
N ASP A 84 -4.83 7.54 7.65
CA ASP A 84 -5.11 6.98 8.98
C ASP A 84 -6.60 6.65 9.19
N SER A 85 -7.51 7.51 8.75
CA SER A 85 -8.96 7.30 8.90
C SER A 85 -9.48 6.04 8.20
N LEU A 86 -8.87 5.67 7.06
CA LEU A 86 -9.22 4.45 6.33
C LEU A 86 -8.57 3.23 6.98
N LEU A 87 -7.32 3.32 7.44
CA LEU A 87 -6.65 2.22 8.11
C LEU A 87 -7.35 1.86 9.44
N PHE A 88 -7.75 2.87 10.22
CA PHE A 88 -8.57 2.70 11.42
C PHE A 88 -9.93 2.05 11.12
N SER A 89 -10.55 2.40 9.97
CA SER A 89 -11.81 1.78 9.56
C SER A 89 -11.64 0.29 9.24
N VAL A 90 -10.52 -0.11 8.62
CA VAL A 90 -10.21 -1.52 8.34
C VAL A 90 -9.90 -2.29 9.61
N ASP A 91 -9.16 -1.72 10.57
CA ASP A 91 -8.88 -2.32 11.88
C ASP A 91 -10.17 -2.64 12.65
N LEU A 92 -11.11 -1.68 12.72
CA LEU A 92 -12.41 -1.87 13.37
C LEU A 92 -13.35 -2.87 12.68
N SER A 93 -13.17 -3.14 11.39
CA SER A 93 -14.09 -3.97 10.60
C SER A 93 -13.53 -5.33 10.15
N SER A 94 -12.27 -5.62 10.45
CA SER A 94 -11.56 -6.82 9.98
C SER A 94 -11.27 -7.80 11.11
N THR A 95 -11.02 -9.06 10.76
CA THR A 95 -10.26 -9.95 11.65
C THR A 95 -8.78 -9.53 11.67
N ALA A 96 -8.05 -9.84 12.75
CA ALA A 96 -6.62 -9.52 12.84
C ALA A 96 -5.80 -10.07 11.66
N SER A 97 -6.12 -11.29 11.18
CA SER A 97 -5.48 -11.87 9.99
C SER A 97 -5.76 -11.05 8.71
N HIS A 98 -7.00 -10.61 8.51
CA HIS A 98 -7.39 -9.79 7.35
C HIS A 98 -6.78 -8.37 7.40
N TYR A 99 -6.70 -7.78 8.59
CA TYR A 99 -5.99 -6.52 8.82
C TYR A 99 -4.50 -6.66 8.46
N THR A 100 -3.81 -7.66 9.01
CA THR A 100 -2.39 -7.92 8.70
C THR A 100 -2.17 -8.22 7.22
N LYS A 101 -3.01 -9.04 6.57
CA LYS A 101 -2.92 -9.28 5.12
C LYS A 101 -3.09 -7.99 4.31
N SER A 102 -3.97 -7.08 4.75
CA SER A 102 -4.12 -5.76 4.13
C SER A 102 -2.88 -4.87 4.31
N LEU A 103 -2.23 -4.88 5.49
CA LEU A 103 -0.95 -4.18 5.70
C LEU A 103 0.14 -4.67 4.73
N PHE A 104 0.22 -5.98 4.49
CA PHE A 104 1.20 -6.57 3.56
C PHE A 104 0.90 -6.19 2.10
N LEU A 105 -0.37 -5.97 1.73
CA LEU A 105 -0.76 -5.53 0.39
C LEU A 105 -0.29 -4.09 0.09
N HIS A 106 -0.07 -3.28 1.13
CA HIS A 106 0.50 -1.94 1.03
C HIS A 106 2.02 -1.91 0.79
N VAL A 107 2.67 -3.05 0.59
CA VAL A 107 4.10 -3.15 0.32
C VAL A 107 4.39 -3.91 -0.96
N SER A 108 5.26 -3.36 -1.81
CA SER A 108 5.87 -4.07 -2.94
C SER A 108 7.34 -4.40 -2.66
N PRO A 109 7.84 -5.62 -2.95
CA PRO A 109 9.23 -6.05 -2.72
C PRO A 109 10.18 -5.51 -3.81
N SER A 110 10.02 -4.24 -4.17
CA SER A 110 10.87 -3.50 -5.10
C SER A 110 10.77 -2.03 -4.74
N ARG A 111 11.90 -1.32 -4.74
CA ARG A 111 11.92 0.13 -4.57
C ARG A 111 11.56 0.83 -5.88
N LEU A 112 10.48 1.60 -5.85
CA LEU A 112 9.93 2.33 -6.99
C LEU A 112 9.73 3.79 -6.60
N SER A 113 10.43 4.71 -7.27
CA SER A 113 10.12 6.14 -7.20
C SER A 113 8.87 6.48 -8.01
N MET A 114 8.33 7.70 -7.87
CA MET A 114 7.21 8.15 -8.70
C MET A 114 7.57 8.16 -10.20
N SER A 115 8.85 8.34 -10.55
CA SER A 115 9.31 8.24 -11.93
C SER A 115 9.23 6.80 -12.45
N ASP A 116 9.62 5.82 -11.63
CA ASP A 116 9.52 4.40 -11.97
C ASP A 116 8.05 3.97 -12.11
N LEU A 117 7.20 4.38 -11.16
CA LEU A 117 5.76 4.14 -11.23
C LEU A 117 5.13 4.75 -12.50
N ARG A 118 5.51 5.97 -12.89
CA ARG A 118 5.07 6.58 -14.16
C ARG A 118 5.53 5.77 -15.38
N ASN A 119 6.76 5.29 -15.40
CA ASN A 119 7.27 4.43 -16.48
C ASN A 119 6.46 3.13 -16.59
N LEU A 120 6.06 2.53 -15.45
CA LEU A 120 5.18 1.36 -15.43
C LEU A 120 3.76 1.64 -15.98
N THR A 121 3.29 2.88 -15.95
CA THR A 121 2.01 3.27 -16.59
C THR A 121 2.06 3.42 -18.11
N ALA A 122 3.25 3.40 -18.73
CA ALA A 122 3.40 3.57 -20.18
C ALA A 122 2.89 2.37 -21.00
N ALA A 123 2.76 1.19 -20.39
CA ALA A 123 2.20 0.00 -21.02
C ALA A 123 0.67 0.11 -21.17
N SER A 124 0.15 -0.28 -22.34
CA SER A 124 -1.30 -0.29 -22.60
C SER A 124 -2.03 -1.23 -21.64
N GLY A 125 -2.84 -0.67 -20.73
CA GLY A 125 -3.56 -1.40 -19.69
C GLY A 125 -2.92 -1.35 -18.30
N GLY A 126 -1.72 -0.77 -18.17
CA GLY A 126 -0.94 -0.75 -16.94
C GLY A 126 -0.05 -2.00 -16.75
N THR A 127 0.74 -1.99 -15.69
CA THR A 127 1.70 -3.05 -15.36
C THR A 127 1.41 -3.63 -13.98
N TYR A 128 1.49 -4.96 -13.83
CA TYR A 128 1.39 -5.61 -12.53
C TYR A 128 2.77 -5.73 -11.86
N ILE A 129 2.87 -5.31 -10.60
CA ILE A 129 4.02 -5.54 -9.72
C ILE A 129 3.62 -6.48 -8.58
N ASP A 130 4.58 -7.16 -7.95
CA ASP A 130 4.31 -8.03 -6.82
C ASP A 130 4.01 -7.23 -5.53
N SER A 131 3.29 -7.85 -4.59
CA SER A 131 3.12 -7.36 -3.22
C SER A 131 3.73 -8.34 -2.21
N LEU A 132 3.80 -7.98 -0.93
CA LEU A 132 4.18 -8.95 0.12
C LEU A 132 3.08 -9.97 0.46
N VAL A 133 1.88 -9.85 -0.11
CA VAL A 133 0.85 -10.89 0.01
C VAL A 133 1.08 -11.97 -1.06
N PRO A 134 1.24 -13.25 -0.68
CA PRO A 134 1.47 -14.34 -1.64
C PRO A 134 0.42 -14.38 -2.75
N ASN A 135 0.87 -14.60 -3.99
CA ASN A 135 0.04 -14.65 -5.20
C ASN A 135 -0.81 -13.40 -5.50
N HIS A 136 -0.60 -12.28 -4.79
CA HIS A 136 -1.33 -11.02 -5.01
C HIS A 136 -0.42 -9.96 -5.64
N ARG A 137 -0.92 -9.35 -6.72
CA ARG A 137 -0.22 -8.31 -7.49
C ARG A 137 -0.94 -6.97 -7.43
N LEU A 138 -0.18 -5.89 -7.50
CA LEU A 138 -0.66 -4.52 -7.58
C LEU A 138 -0.64 -4.06 -9.04
N LEU A 139 -1.80 -3.65 -9.57
CA LEU A 139 -1.90 -3.01 -10.87
C LEU A 139 -1.50 -1.54 -10.76
N ILE A 140 -0.40 -1.18 -11.42
CA ILE A 140 0.06 0.19 -11.63
C ILE A 140 -0.47 0.69 -12.97
N ASN A 141 -1.33 1.70 -12.95
CA ASN A 141 -1.87 2.31 -14.17
C ASN A 141 -2.00 3.84 -14.02
N ASN A 142 -2.38 4.52 -15.09
CA ASN A 142 -2.68 5.94 -15.06
C ASN A 142 -4.19 6.20 -15.14
N SER A 143 -4.62 7.31 -14.55
CA SER A 143 -5.90 7.95 -14.83
C SER A 143 -5.65 9.32 -15.42
N LEU A 144 -6.26 9.58 -16.58
CA LEU A 144 -6.21 10.86 -17.28
C LEU A 144 -7.52 11.62 -17.03
N ALA A 145 -7.46 12.70 -16.27
CA ALA A 145 -8.57 13.62 -16.09
C ALA A 145 -8.37 14.84 -17.00
N GLN A 146 -9.32 15.13 -17.88
CA GLN A 146 -9.34 16.40 -18.61
C GLN A 146 -10.00 17.47 -17.74
N LEU A 147 -9.20 18.41 -17.24
CA LEU A 147 -9.67 19.54 -16.47
C LEU A 147 -9.26 20.84 -17.19
N ASN A 148 -10.25 21.63 -17.61
CA ASN A 148 -10.07 22.94 -18.26
C ASN A 148 -9.14 22.92 -19.51
N GLY A 149 -9.17 21.83 -20.29
CA GLY A 149 -8.32 21.66 -21.48
C GLY A 149 -6.90 21.14 -21.20
N THR A 150 -6.50 21.06 -19.93
CA THR A 150 -5.29 20.35 -19.48
C THR A 150 -5.60 18.89 -19.18
N VAL A 151 -4.71 17.99 -19.57
CA VAL A 151 -4.74 16.58 -19.14
C VAL A 151 -3.93 16.48 -17.85
N ASP A 152 -4.60 16.23 -16.73
CA ASP A 152 -3.95 15.87 -15.46
C ASP A 152 -3.82 14.33 -15.39
N GLY A 153 -2.61 13.87 -15.11
CA GLY A 153 -2.23 12.46 -15.13
C GLY A 153 -1.86 11.98 -13.74
N SER A 154 -2.69 11.11 -13.16
CA SER A 154 -2.43 10.49 -11.85
C SER A 154 -2.03 9.03 -12.01
N VAL A 155 -1.07 8.57 -11.21
CA VAL A 155 -0.75 7.15 -11.08
C VAL A 155 -1.69 6.53 -10.05
N LEU A 156 -2.26 5.37 -10.36
CA LEU A 156 -3.02 4.55 -9.43
C LEU A 156 -2.29 3.25 -9.11
N VAL A 157 -2.43 2.80 -7.86
CA VAL A 157 -2.06 1.47 -7.37
C VAL A 157 -3.37 0.76 -7.03
N ASN A 158 -3.72 -0.32 -7.74
CA ASN A 158 -5.00 -1.02 -7.59
C ASN A 158 -6.22 -0.06 -7.55
N ARG A 159 -6.23 0.92 -8.47
CA ARG A 159 -7.25 1.99 -8.62
C ARG A 159 -7.25 3.07 -7.52
N VAL A 160 -6.43 2.96 -6.49
CA VAL A 160 -6.21 4.02 -5.49
C VAL A 160 -5.13 4.98 -5.99
N ARG A 161 -5.36 6.29 -5.96
CA ARG A 161 -4.41 7.26 -6.52
C ARG A 161 -3.25 7.52 -5.55
N VAL A 162 -2.04 7.62 -6.11
CA VAL A 162 -0.88 8.17 -5.40
C VAL A 162 -1.10 9.67 -5.22
N SER A 163 -1.30 10.09 -3.97
CA SER A 163 -1.67 11.45 -3.60
C SER A 163 -0.48 12.29 -3.16
N VAL A 164 0.50 11.66 -2.50
CA VAL A 164 1.76 12.27 -2.05
C VAL A 164 2.92 11.41 -2.57
N PRO A 165 3.44 11.67 -3.78
CA PRO A 165 4.57 10.91 -4.33
C PRO A 165 5.85 11.19 -3.55
N ASP A 166 6.75 10.20 -3.51
CA ASP A 166 8.14 10.33 -3.05
C ASP A 166 8.28 10.96 -1.64
N LEU A 167 7.33 10.68 -0.74
CA LEU A 167 7.27 11.13 0.66
C LEU A 167 8.54 10.74 1.44
N PHE A 168 9.17 9.64 1.05
CA PHE A 168 10.54 9.31 1.40
C PHE A 168 11.21 8.54 0.25
N LEU A 169 12.46 8.90 -0.06
CA LEU A 169 13.33 8.19 -1.01
C LEU A 169 14.73 8.04 -0.40
N GLY A 170 15.06 6.85 0.10
CA GLY A 170 16.45 6.47 0.40
C GLY A 170 17.00 5.49 -0.65
N PRO A 171 18.14 4.82 -0.42
CA PRO A 171 18.72 3.86 -1.37
C PRO A 171 17.87 2.59 -1.56
N ASP A 172 17.38 1.96 -0.48
CA ASP A 172 16.61 0.70 -0.57
C ASP A 172 15.08 0.87 -0.41
N ILE A 173 14.60 1.96 0.18
CA ILE A 173 13.19 2.18 0.55
C ILE A 173 12.63 3.41 -0.16
N ALA A 174 11.45 3.26 -0.75
CA ALA A 174 10.61 4.34 -1.25
C ALA A 174 9.26 4.37 -0.50
N VAL A 175 8.66 5.55 -0.35
CA VAL A 175 7.36 5.73 0.30
C VAL A 175 6.49 6.70 -0.48
N HIS A 176 5.23 6.34 -0.68
CA HIS A 176 4.21 7.18 -1.31
C HIS A 176 2.96 7.22 -0.42
N GLY A 177 2.33 8.39 -0.30
CA GLY A 177 1.00 8.53 0.27
C GLY A 177 -0.09 8.22 -0.76
N LEU A 178 -1.13 7.50 -0.34
CA LEU A 178 -2.34 7.22 -1.10
C LEU A 178 -3.49 8.16 -0.69
N ASP A 179 -4.52 8.31 -1.54
CA ASP A 179 -5.82 8.91 -1.16
C ASP A 179 -6.89 7.89 -0.77
N GLY A 180 -6.56 6.60 -0.82
CA GLY A 180 -7.41 5.48 -0.44
C GLY A 180 -6.64 4.39 0.31
N ILE A 181 -7.20 3.19 0.35
CA ILE A 181 -6.65 2.04 1.07
C ILE A 181 -6.67 0.78 0.21
N LEU A 182 -5.65 -0.07 0.35
CA LEU A 182 -5.54 -1.37 -0.31
C LEU A 182 -6.01 -2.43 0.68
N VAL A 183 -7.20 -2.96 0.45
CA VAL A 183 -7.78 -4.01 1.30
C VAL A 183 -7.53 -5.36 0.64
N ALA A 184 -7.05 -6.33 1.41
CA ALA A 184 -6.90 -7.69 0.92
C ALA A 184 -8.26 -8.30 0.54
N GLY A 185 -8.25 -9.26 -0.37
CA GLY A 185 -9.41 -10.13 -0.53
C GLY A 185 -9.54 -11.03 0.71
N PHE A 186 -10.78 -11.21 1.18
CA PHE A 186 -11.17 -12.42 1.90
C PHE A 186 -10.94 -13.58 0.92
N ASP A 187 -9.96 -14.47 1.17
CA ASP A 187 -9.49 -15.39 0.13
C ASP A 187 -10.61 -16.26 -0.45
N ASP A 188 -10.55 -16.38 -1.78
CA ASP A 188 -11.24 -17.44 -2.51
C ASP A 188 -10.81 -18.81 -1.96
N LYS A 189 -11.76 -19.77 -1.98
CA LYS A 189 -11.43 -21.14 -1.64
C LYS A 189 -10.41 -21.67 -2.65
N VAL A 190 -9.30 -22.22 -2.14
CA VAL A 190 -8.35 -22.99 -2.94
C VAL A 190 -9.08 -24.22 -3.50
N GLU A 191 -9.45 -24.17 -4.78
CA GLU A 191 -9.69 -25.38 -5.55
C GLU A 191 -8.33 -25.93 -5.98
N ASP A 192 -7.86 -26.96 -5.26
CA ASP A 192 -6.78 -27.83 -5.71
C ASP A 192 -7.21 -28.55 -7.00
N THR A 193 -7.04 -27.88 -8.13
CA THR A 193 -7.13 -28.47 -9.47
C THR A 193 -5.72 -28.70 -10.00
N SER A 194 -5.05 -29.67 -9.38
CA SER A 194 -3.81 -30.22 -9.91
C SER A 194 -4.03 -30.79 -11.32
N PHE A 195 -3.07 -30.51 -12.19
CA PHE A 195 -3.11 -30.80 -13.61
C PHE A 195 -2.91 -32.30 -13.87
N GLU A 196 -3.98 -33.02 -14.21
CA GLU A 196 -3.93 -34.36 -14.81
C GLU A 196 -4.36 -34.25 -16.28
N ALA A 197 -3.41 -34.44 -17.19
CA ALA A 197 -3.62 -34.35 -18.63
C ALA A 197 -3.32 -35.72 -19.28
N ALA A 198 -4.32 -36.60 -19.27
CA ALA A 198 -4.28 -37.90 -19.94
C ALA A 198 -5.59 -38.16 -20.73
N THR A 199 -5.55 -37.77 -22.01
CA THR A 199 -5.88 -38.62 -23.18
C THR A 199 -7.13 -39.53 -23.23
N SER A 200 -7.90 -39.34 -24.31
CA SER A 200 -8.70 -40.35 -25.07
C SER A 200 -9.91 -41.04 -24.43
N SER A 201 -11.09 -40.75 -25.02
CA SER A 201 -12.29 -41.61 -25.16
C SER A 201 -11.95 -42.90 -25.98
N PRO A 202 -12.75 -44.02 -25.98
CA PRO A 202 -14.22 -44.00 -26.14
C PRO A 202 -15.05 -45.10 -25.40
N ALA A 203 -16.34 -45.13 -25.77
CA ALA A 203 -17.51 -45.70 -25.09
C ALA A 203 -17.81 -47.21 -25.24
N ASN A 204 -18.37 -47.79 -24.16
CA ASN A 204 -19.31 -48.93 -24.00
C ASN A 204 -19.37 -49.29 -22.49
N GLU A 205 -20.34 -49.94 -21.84
CA GLU A 205 -21.53 -50.76 -22.17
C GLU A 205 -22.72 -50.30 -21.28
N ILE A 206 -23.98 -50.17 -21.74
CA ILE A 206 -25.03 -51.21 -21.92
C ILE A 206 -25.36 -52.03 -20.66
N TRP A 207 -26.51 -51.72 -20.04
CA TRP A 207 -27.48 -52.71 -19.55
C TRP A 207 -28.90 -52.24 -19.85
N SER A 208 -29.83 -53.19 -20.01
CA SER A 208 -30.98 -53.07 -20.91
C SER A 208 -32.34 -53.15 -20.22
N ALA A 209 -33.35 -52.55 -20.89
CA ALA A 209 -34.80 -52.75 -20.69
C ALA A 209 -35.37 -52.29 -19.32
N GLU A 210 -36.65 -51.91 -19.21
CA GLU A 210 -37.78 -52.20 -20.09
C GLU A 210 -38.78 -51.02 -20.19
N LEU A 211 -39.39 -50.87 -21.37
CA LEU A 211 -40.44 -49.88 -21.66
C LEU A 211 -41.82 -50.48 -21.42
N ASN A 212 -42.74 -49.73 -20.80
CA ASN A 212 -44.18 -49.74 -21.14
C ASN A 212 -44.86 -48.45 -20.66
N SER A 213 -45.85 -47.96 -21.43
CA SER A 213 -46.32 -46.55 -21.38
C SER A 213 -47.73 -46.38 -20.71
N PRO A 214 -48.56 -45.33 -20.94
CA PRO A 214 -49.17 -44.48 -19.88
C PRO A 214 -50.74 -44.65 -19.87
N PRO A 215 -51.66 -43.72 -19.43
CA PRO A 215 -51.52 -42.29 -19.00
C PRO A 215 -52.49 -41.80 -17.87
N ALA A 216 -52.67 -40.46 -17.81
CA ALA A 216 -53.48 -39.63 -16.87
C ALA A 216 -52.80 -39.38 -15.49
N VAL A 217 -52.83 -38.19 -14.88
CA VAL A 217 -53.94 -37.23 -14.68
C VAL A 217 -53.56 -35.76 -15.02
N ARG A 218 -54.55 -34.86 -14.96
CA ARG A 218 -54.69 -33.54 -15.61
C ARG A 218 -54.72 -32.39 -14.57
N PHE A 219 -54.57 -31.14 -15.05
CA PHE A 219 -54.87 -29.83 -14.37
C PHE A 219 -53.71 -29.13 -13.60
N PRO A 220 -53.74 -27.78 -13.40
CA PRO A 220 -53.34 -26.85 -14.48
C PRO A 220 -52.47 -25.64 -14.03
N ALA A 221 -51.99 -24.87 -15.00
CA ALA A 221 -51.22 -23.65 -14.80
C ALA A 221 -52.00 -22.49 -14.15
N ARG A 222 -51.34 -21.72 -13.27
CA ARG A 222 -51.90 -20.51 -12.64
C ARG A 222 -51.26 -19.23 -13.18
N LYS A 223 -52.03 -18.45 -13.94
CA LYS A 223 -51.67 -17.08 -14.38
C LYS A 223 -51.26 -16.20 -13.19
N ARG A 224 -50.11 -15.51 -13.28
CA ARG A 224 -49.79 -14.33 -12.46
C ARG A 224 -50.05 -13.08 -13.30
N ASN A 225 -51.07 -12.31 -12.93
CA ASN A 225 -51.43 -11.06 -13.58
C ASN A 225 -51.07 -9.87 -12.67
N GLY A 226 -50.61 -8.78 -13.27
CA GLY A 226 -49.77 -7.76 -12.64
C GLY A 226 -50.35 -6.94 -11.46
N LYS A 227 -49.50 -6.06 -10.92
CA LYS A 227 -49.79 -4.62 -10.78
C LYS A 227 -48.54 -3.81 -10.41
N ASN A 228 -48.06 -3.01 -11.35
CA ASN A 228 -47.14 -1.90 -11.05
C ASN A 228 -47.88 -0.85 -10.20
N ARG A 229 -47.24 -0.36 -9.13
CA ARG A 229 -47.65 0.89 -8.46
C ARG A 229 -46.45 1.82 -8.30
N ARG A 230 -46.35 2.76 -9.25
CA ARG A 230 -45.63 4.02 -9.04
C ARG A 230 -46.32 4.79 -7.90
N ARG A 231 -45.54 5.38 -6.99
CA ARG A 231 -45.97 6.58 -6.23
C ARG A 231 -44.83 7.59 -6.18
N ASN A 232 -45.02 8.70 -6.87
CA ASN A 232 -44.27 9.92 -6.64
C ASN A 232 -44.63 10.47 -5.25
N GLY A 233 -43.64 10.97 -4.52
CA GLY A 233 -43.81 11.82 -3.34
C GLY A 233 -42.89 13.03 -3.48
N ARG A 234 -43.47 14.21 -3.69
CA ARG A 234 -42.75 15.49 -3.82
C ARG A 234 -42.82 16.27 -2.50
N ASN A 235 -41.86 17.17 -2.34
CA ASN A 235 -41.84 18.34 -1.45
C ASN A 235 -41.57 18.12 0.06
N GLY A 236 -40.62 18.92 0.55
CA GLY A 236 -40.20 19.02 1.95
C GLY A 236 -38.99 19.96 2.03
N GLY A 237 -39.19 21.24 1.75
CA GLY A 237 -38.12 22.24 1.71
C GLY A 237 -38.12 23.17 2.94
N ILE A 238 -37.03 23.94 3.05
CA ILE A 238 -36.84 25.12 3.91
C ILE A 238 -36.62 24.84 5.41
N THR A 239 -35.38 24.99 5.88
CA THR A 239 -35.01 26.18 6.68
C THR A 239 -33.48 26.34 6.75
N ARG A 240 -33.01 27.58 6.59
CA ARG A 240 -31.63 28.00 6.91
C ARG A 240 -31.59 28.52 8.34
N SER A 241 -30.55 28.22 9.10
CA SER A 241 -30.21 28.95 10.32
C SER A 241 -28.75 29.39 10.30
N ASN A 242 -28.52 30.62 9.85
CA ASN A 242 -27.26 31.32 10.12
C ASN A 242 -27.22 31.68 11.61
N HIS A 243 -26.16 31.33 12.33
CA HIS A 243 -25.84 31.95 13.62
C HIS A 243 -24.47 32.62 13.54
N ARG A 244 -24.49 33.93 13.24
CA ARG A 244 -23.35 34.81 13.49
C ARG A 244 -23.32 35.18 14.96
N GLY A 245 -22.16 34.95 15.59
CA GLY A 245 -21.54 35.82 16.58
C GLY A 245 -22.30 36.17 17.86
N ARG A 246 -21.71 35.80 19.00
CA ARG A 246 -21.85 36.58 20.23
C ARG A 246 -20.47 36.86 20.82
N ARG A 247 -19.96 38.07 20.60
CA ARG A 247 -18.94 38.65 21.49
C ARG A 247 -19.60 38.84 22.85
N ILE A 248 -18.95 38.41 23.92
CA ILE A 248 -19.18 38.95 25.25
C ILE A 248 -17.84 39.54 25.68
N HIS A 249 -17.90 40.79 26.12
CA HIS A 249 -16.79 41.54 26.68
C HIS A 249 -17.18 41.89 28.13
N ASP A 250 -16.19 42.30 28.92
CA ASP A 250 -16.28 42.76 30.30
C ASP A 250 -16.52 41.64 31.36
N GLY A 251 -15.78 41.56 32.48
CA GLY A 251 -14.54 42.27 32.82
C GLY A 251 -14.43 42.64 34.30
N PHE A 252 -13.58 41.94 35.06
CA PHE A 252 -13.01 42.38 36.35
C PHE A 252 -11.77 41.49 36.63
N ARG A 253 -10.68 41.87 37.31
CA ARG A 253 -9.92 43.10 37.63
C ARG A 253 -8.86 42.63 38.67
N ARG A 254 -7.68 43.27 38.72
CA ARG A 254 -6.53 42.99 39.63
C ARG A 254 -5.77 41.68 39.35
N GLY A 255 -4.44 41.64 39.39
CA GLY A 255 -3.49 42.75 39.53
C GLY A 255 -2.06 42.25 39.79
N GLY A 256 -1.06 43.08 39.49
CA GLY A 256 0.36 42.76 39.76
C GLY A 256 1.29 43.23 38.65
N GLY A 257 1.84 44.44 38.80
CA GLY A 257 2.88 44.94 37.90
C GLY A 257 4.27 44.89 38.57
N ARG A 258 5.32 44.85 37.75
CA ARG A 258 6.54 45.65 37.92
C ARG A 258 7.41 45.63 36.66
N ASN A 259 8.05 46.76 36.36
CA ASN A 259 8.88 46.99 35.17
C ASN A 259 10.37 46.67 35.47
N ILE A 260 11.11 46.12 34.49
CA ILE A 260 12.52 46.40 34.06
C ILE A 260 12.62 45.91 32.58
N GLY A 261 13.35 46.49 31.63
CA GLY A 261 14.11 47.76 31.62
C GLY A 261 15.41 47.70 30.79
N GLY A 262 15.40 48.21 29.54
CA GLY A 262 16.57 48.29 28.64
C GLY A 262 16.66 47.14 27.61
N GLY A 263 17.08 47.32 26.35
CA GLY A 263 17.34 48.56 25.60
C GLY A 263 18.82 48.81 25.24
N THR A 264 19.29 48.25 24.12
CA THR A 264 20.51 48.68 23.41
C THR A 264 20.37 48.48 21.90
N ARG A 265 20.94 49.41 21.11
CA ARG A 265 21.04 49.39 19.64
C ARG A 265 22.50 49.19 19.23
N GLY A 266 22.69 48.53 18.09
CA GLY A 266 23.82 48.61 17.15
C GLY A 266 23.30 48.07 15.82
N ASP A 267 23.46 48.68 14.64
CA ASP A 267 24.63 49.35 14.04
C ASP A 267 25.84 48.40 13.96
N GLY A 268 26.39 48.06 12.79
CA GLY A 268 26.01 48.40 11.42
C GLY A 268 27.21 48.27 10.47
N THR A 269 27.18 47.39 9.46
CA THR A 269 28.28 47.27 8.47
C THR A 269 27.82 46.84 7.08
N HIS A 270 28.48 47.42 6.07
CA HIS A 270 28.28 47.21 4.63
C HIS A 270 28.77 45.86 4.08
N GLY A 271 28.29 45.47 2.89
CA GLY A 271 28.87 44.41 2.05
C GLY A 271 27.81 43.77 1.12
N ALA A 272 27.45 44.38 -0.01
CA ALA A 272 28.16 44.39 -1.31
C ALA A 272 27.55 43.41 -2.34
N PHE A 273 27.42 43.88 -3.58
CA PHE A 273 26.79 43.18 -4.70
C PHE A 273 27.48 41.86 -5.09
N SER A 274 26.70 40.89 -5.58
CA SER A 274 27.07 40.18 -6.80
C SER A 274 25.84 39.66 -7.54
N LYS A 275 25.66 40.10 -8.80
CA LYS A 275 24.75 39.48 -9.78
C LYS A 275 25.61 38.65 -10.72
N TYR A 276 25.31 37.37 -10.90
CA TYR A 276 25.76 36.63 -12.07
C TYR A 276 24.55 36.13 -12.86
N ASN A 277 24.27 36.83 -13.96
CA ASN A 277 23.65 36.21 -15.12
C ASN A 277 24.68 35.25 -15.73
N ASN A 278 24.23 34.11 -16.24
CA ASN A 278 24.80 33.55 -17.46
C ASN A 278 23.68 32.91 -18.28
N ARG A 279 23.39 33.54 -19.42
CA ARG A 279 22.86 32.84 -20.60
C ARG A 279 24.06 32.44 -21.43
N LEU A 280 24.15 31.15 -21.77
CA LEU A 280 24.39 30.64 -23.12
C LEU A 280 23.87 29.20 -23.15
#